data_AF-A0A7K4CPV7-F1
#
_entry.id   AF-A0A7K4CPV7-F1
#
_cell.length_a   1.000
_cell.length_b   1.000
_cell.length_c   1.000
_cell.angle_alpha   90.00
_cell.angle_beta   90.00
_cell.angle_gamma   90.00
#
_symmetry.space_group_name_H-M   'P 1'
#
loop_
_entity.id
_entity.type
_entity.pdbx_description
1 polymer ?
#
loop_
_entity_poly.entity_id
_entity_poly.type
_entity_poly.pdbx_seq_one_letter_code
_entity_poly.pdbx_strand_id
1 'polypeptide(L)'
;METDKVEKLKKMVKEKFEVVNDIDNQEYAIIIKEELVDQETNKKNYEIGIGKVMKFPTKVSLNGKTYRTDELDDVKEGSVLLPVKDLTRKNDPRYSFLLVRVPKQFNRAVDEASWAGKFKTLDDIIDVVDAFKIS
;
A
#
# COMPACT_ATOMS: atom_id res chain seq x y z
N MET A 1 -15.65 -7.90 5.37
CA MET A 1 -15.92 -6.97 4.26
C MET A 1 -14.65 -6.23 3.83
N GLU A 2 -13.63 -6.03 4.69
CA GLU A 2 -12.36 -5.39 4.27
C GLU A 2 -11.54 -6.25 3.29
N THR A 3 -11.54 -7.58 3.45
CA THR A 3 -10.78 -8.47 2.55
C THR A 3 -11.21 -8.29 1.09
N ASP A 4 -12.50 -8.20 0.80
CA ASP A 4 -13.00 -7.98 -0.56
C ASP A 4 -12.57 -6.62 -1.12
N LYS A 5 -12.52 -5.58 -0.27
CA LYS A 5 -12.06 -4.24 -0.64
C LYS A 5 -10.56 -4.23 -0.95
N VAL A 6 -9.74 -4.89 -0.14
CA VAL A 6 -8.29 -4.99 -0.38
C VAL A 6 -7.99 -5.81 -1.62
N GLU A 7 -8.73 -6.90 -1.89
CA GLU A 7 -8.59 -7.66 -3.13
C GLU A 7 -8.98 -6.84 -4.37
N LYS A 8 -10.06 -6.03 -4.27
CA LYS A 8 -10.41 -5.06 -5.31
C LYS A 8 -9.26 -4.07 -5.54
N LEU A 9 -8.70 -3.49 -4.49
CA LEU A 9 -7.58 -2.56 -4.58
C LEU A 9 -6.36 -3.24 -5.23
N LYS A 10 -5.97 -4.44 -4.78
CA LYS A 10 -4.86 -5.23 -5.35
C LYS A 10 -5.05 -5.46 -6.84
N LYS A 11 -6.26 -5.79 -7.29
CA LYS A 11 -6.56 -5.96 -8.71
C LYS A 11 -6.38 -4.65 -9.49
N MET A 12 -6.97 -3.55 -9.00
CA MET A 12 -6.89 -2.24 -9.67
C MET A 12 -5.47 -1.71 -9.79
N VAL A 13 -4.67 -1.78 -8.71
CA VAL A 13 -3.28 -1.29 -8.76
C VAL A 13 -2.41 -2.13 -9.70
N LYS A 14 -2.67 -3.44 -9.82
CA LYS A 14 -1.98 -4.32 -10.78
C LYS A 14 -2.36 -4.03 -12.23
N GLU A 15 -3.60 -3.65 -12.47
CA GLU A 15 -4.09 -3.31 -13.81
C GLU A 15 -3.60 -1.94 -14.28
N LYS A 16 -3.52 -0.97 -13.35
CA LYS A 16 -3.13 0.40 -13.68
C LYS A 16 -1.62 0.62 -13.67
N PHE A 17 -0.90 0.04 -12.74
CA PHE A 17 0.48 0.43 -12.45
C PHE A 17 1.46 -0.74 -12.58
N GLU A 18 2.75 -0.43 -12.58
CA GLU A 18 3.81 -1.43 -12.72
C GLU A 18 4.06 -2.15 -11.38
N VAL A 19 3.84 -3.47 -11.37
CA VAL A 19 4.23 -4.33 -10.24
C VAL A 19 5.73 -4.54 -10.29
N VAL A 20 6.42 -4.17 -9.21
CA VAL A 20 7.89 -4.23 -9.14
C VAL A 20 8.34 -5.06 -7.93
N ASN A 21 9.47 -5.74 -8.08
CA ASN A 21 10.10 -6.49 -6.98
C ASN A 21 11.13 -5.65 -6.20
N ASP A 22 11.52 -4.51 -6.76
CA ASP A 22 12.44 -3.54 -6.17
C ASP A 22 12.07 -2.14 -6.67
N ILE A 23 12.41 -1.11 -5.91
CA ILE A 23 12.11 0.27 -6.22
C ILE A 23 13.25 1.19 -5.78
N ASP A 24 13.56 2.17 -6.63
CA ASP A 24 14.67 3.08 -6.38
C ASP A 24 14.33 4.12 -5.31
N ASN A 25 15.39 4.65 -4.72
CA ASN A 25 15.29 5.73 -3.76
C ASN A 25 14.60 6.95 -4.39
N GLN A 26 13.76 7.64 -3.61
CA GLN A 26 13.00 8.83 -4.03
C GLN A 26 11.87 8.59 -5.03
N GLU A 27 11.64 7.36 -5.50
CA GLU A 27 10.46 7.01 -6.28
C GLU A 27 9.19 6.95 -5.41
N TYR A 28 8.03 6.81 -6.05
CA TYR A 28 6.73 6.71 -5.37
C TYR A 28 6.16 5.32 -5.57
N ALA A 29 5.53 4.79 -4.53
CA ALA A 29 4.92 3.47 -4.57
C ALA A 29 3.61 3.40 -3.82
N ILE A 30 2.92 2.29 -4.07
CA ILE A 30 1.95 1.68 -3.17
C ILE A 30 2.54 0.37 -2.67
N ILE A 31 2.52 0.16 -1.35
CA ILE A 31 2.80 -1.13 -0.73
C ILE A 31 1.52 -1.63 -0.08
N ILE A 32 1.14 -2.87 -0.37
CA ILE A 32 0.06 -3.58 0.32
C ILE A 32 0.68 -4.80 0.98
N LYS A 33 0.67 -4.85 2.31
CA LYS A 33 1.06 -6.04 3.07
C LYS A 33 -0.16 -6.75 3.59
N GLU A 34 -0.03 -8.06 3.68
CA GLU A 34 -1.07 -8.96 4.13
C GLU A 34 -0.45 -9.97 5.07
N GLU A 35 -0.95 -10.00 6.31
CA GLU A 35 -0.51 -10.92 7.35
C GLU A 35 -1.69 -11.76 7.84
N LEU A 36 -1.54 -13.09 7.80
CA LEU A 36 -2.53 -14.02 8.34
C LEU A 36 -2.38 -14.08 9.86
N VAL A 37 -3.34 -13.49 10.57
CA VAL A 37 -3.33 -13.41 12.04
C VAL A 37 -4.03 -14.59 12.71
N ASP A 38 -4.97 -15.23 12.01
CA ASP A 38 -5.68 -16.42 12.49
C ASP A 38 -5.93 -17.38 11.33
N GLN A 39 -5.45 -18.62 11.48
CA GLN A 39 -5.57 -19.66 10.46
C GLN A 39 -6.96 -20.32 10.45
N GLU A 40 -7.64 -20.39 11.59
CA GLU A 40 -8.94 -21.05 11.71
C GLU A 40 -10.05 -20.19 11.11
N THR A 41 -9.99 -18.87 11.36
CA THR A 41 -10.95 -17.91 10.83
C THR A 41 -10.50 -17.27 9.51
N ASN A 42 -9.29 -17.61 9.04
CA ASN A 42 -8.63 -16.97 7.89
C ASN A 42 -8.60 -15.43 8.01
N LYS A 43 -8.50 -14.91 9.25
CA LYS A 43 -8.46 -13.47 9.51
C LYS A 43 -7.09 -12.93 9.09
N LYS A 44 -7.12 -11.82 8.35
CA LYS A 44 -5.93 -11.16 7.84
C LYS A 44 -5.88 -9.70 8.29
N ASN A 45 -4.69 -9.24 8.62
CA ASN A 45 -4.40 -7.83 8.79
C ASN A 45 -3.75 -7.28 7.52
N TYR A 46 -4.13 -6.06 7.16
CA TYR A 46 -3.58 -5.37 6.01
C TYR A 46 -2.92 -4.09 6.45
N GLU A 47 -1.74 -3.82 5.90
CA GLU A 47 -1.04 -2.53 6.02
C GLU A 47 -0.81 -1.99 4.61
N ILE A 48 -1.43 -0.86 4.30
CA ILE A 48 -1.35 -0.20 2.99
C ILE A 48 -0.59 1.10 3.16
N GLY A 49 0.46 1.31 2.38
CA GLY A 49 1.25 2.53 2.34
C GLY A 49 1.24 3.16 0.96
N ILE A 50 1.04 4.46 0.89
CA ILE A 50 1.12 5.27 -0.34
C ILE A 50 2.04 6.45 -0.10
N GLY A 51 3.11 6.57 -0.89
CA GLY A 51 4.13 7.55 -0.52
C GLY A 51 5.45 7.40 -1.24
N LYS A 52 6.42 8.15 -0.71
CA LYS A 52 7.78 8.22 -1.24
C LYS A 52 8.67 7.17 -0.60
N VAL A 53 9.47 6.52 -1.44
CA VAL A 53 10.39 5.46 -1.06
C VAL A 53 11.70 6.01 -0.54
N MET A 54 12.12 5.46 0.60
CA MET A 54 13.43 5.58 1.22
C MET A 54 14.00 4.18 1.45
N LYS A 55 14.92 3.76 0.58
CA LYS A 55 15.64 2.50 0.63
C LYS A 55 16.90 2.64 1.48
N PHE A 56 17.00 1.76 2.46
CA PHE A 56 18.14 1.56 3.34
C PHE A 56 18.71 0.16 3.09
N PRO A 57 19.96 -0.12 3.53
CA PRO A 57 20.57 -1.45 3.32
C PRO A 57 19.74 -2.63 3.83
N THR A 58 18.94 -2.43 4.88
CA THR A 58 18.19 -3.51 5.56
C THR A 58 16.67 -3.41 5.39
N LYS A 59 16.16 -2.30 4.84
CA LYS A 59 14.72 -2.05 4.74
C LYS A 59 14.39 -1.05 3.64
N VAL A 60 13.20 -1.19 3.07
CA VAL A 60 12.52 -0.18 2.27
C VAL A 60 11.48 0.50 3.15
N SER A 61 11.54 1.82 3.28
CA SER A 61 10.55 2.61 4.00
C SER A 61 9.75 3.42 3.00
N LEU A 62 8.43 3.35 3.08
CA LEU A 62 7.54 4.17 2.28
C LEU A 62 6.88 5.19 3.21
N ASN A 63 7.17 6.47 3.01
CA ASN A 63 6.72 7.56 3.87
C ASN A 63 5.60 8.34 3.17
N GLY A 64 4.47 8.50 3.84
CA GLY A 64 3.30 9.19 3.31
C GLY A 64 2.04 8.76 4.04
N LYS A 65 1.03 8.30 3.31
CA LYS A 65 -0.25 7.88 3.86
C LYS A 65 -0.25 6.39 4.16
N THR A 66 -0.76 6.02 5.34
CA THR A 66 -0.85 4.64 5.78
C THR A 66 -2.25 4.30 6.26
N TYR A 67 -2.72 3.11 5.92
CA TYR A 67 -3.95 2.53 6.42
C TYR A 67 -3.64 1.15 7.00
N ARG A 68 -4.21 0.85 8.17
CA ARG A 68 -4.06 -0.44 8.83
C ARG A 68 -5.37 -0.93 9.40
N THR A 69 -5.70 -2.20 9.16
CA THR A 69 -6.97 -2.80 9.62
C THR A 69 -7.00 -3.10 11.12
N ASP A 70 -5.84 -3.11 11.79
CA ASP A 70 -5.74 -3.26 13.24
C ASP A 70 -5.79 -1.92 14.00
N GLU A 71 -5.87 -0.79 13.28
CA GLU A 71 -6.07 0.55 13.83
C GLU A 71 -7.53 1.05 13.63
N LEU A 72 -7.78 2.35 13.85
CA LEU A 72 -9.11 3.00 13.81
C LEU A 72 -9.76 3.08 12.40
N ASP A 73 -9.47 2.13 11.50
CA ASP A 73 -9.98 2.05 10.12
C ASP A 73 -9.81 3.38 9.35
N ASP A 74 -8.73 4.11 9.65
CA ASP A 74 -8.47 5.44 9.12
C ASP A 74 -7.07 5.56 8.48
N VAL A 75 -7.00 6.43 7.47
CA VAL A 75 -5.77 6.80 6.80
C VAL A 75 -5.07 7.90 7.60
N LYS A 76 -3.81 7.66 7.93
CA LYS A 76 -2.95 8.58 8.70
C LYS A 76 -1.66 8.90 7.97
N GLU A 77 -0.97 9.95 8.40
CA GLU A 77 0.44 10.14 8.06
C GLU A 77 1.28 9.09 8.78
N GLY A 78 2.19 8.44 8.06
CA GLY A 78 2.99 7.37 8.61
C GLY A 78 4.00 6.79 7.64
N SER A 79 4.56 5.65 8.03
CA SER A 79 5.52 4.91 7.23
C SER A 79 5.21 3.42 7.23
N VAL A 80 5.24 2.81 6.04
CA VAL A 80 5.23 1.36 5.89
C VAL A 80 6.67 0.88 5.70
N LEU A 81 7.11 -0.01 6.59
CA LEU A 81 8.47 -0.56 6.57
C LEU A 81 8.47 -1.96 5.98
N LEU A 82 9.11 -2.18 4.85
CA LEU A 82 9.31 -3.50 4.25
C LEU A 82 10.78 -3.92 4.43
N PRO A 83 11.09 -4.79 5.40
CA PRO A 83 12.43 -5.33 5.57
C PRO A 83 12.94 -6.00 4.28
N VAL A 84 14.22 -5.81 3.93
CA VAL A 84 14.81 -6.42 2.72
C VAL A 84 14.76 -7.96 2.80
N LYS A 85 14.86 -8.52 4.00
CA LYS A 85 14.67 -9.96 4.25
C LYS A 85 13.27 -10.47 3.86
N ASP A 86 12.26 -9.61 3.83
CA ASP A 86 10.89 -9.99 3.51
C ASP A 86 10.63 -9.95 2.00
N LEU A 87 11.41 -9.15 1.26
CA LEU A 87 11.44 -9.19 -0.22
C LEU A 87 11.87 -10.57 -0.76
N THR A 88 12.61 -11.33 0.04
CA THR A 88 13.08 -12.68 -0.31
C THR A 88 12.22 -13.80 0.31
N ARG A 89 11.26 -13.49 1.18
CA ARG A 89 10.31 -14.45 1.78
C ARG A 89 9.17 -14.82 0.82
N LYS A 90 9.52 -15.38 -0.34
CA LYS A 90 8.52 -15.76 -1.35
C LYS A 90 7.59 -16.92 -0.94
N ASN A 91 7.94 -17.66 0.12
CA ASN A 91 7.28 -18.91 0.51
C ASN A 91 6.64 -18.89 1.90
N ASP A 92 6.48 -17.73 2.54
CA ASP A 92 5.77 -17.66 3.83
C ASP A 92 4.26 -17.61 3.59
N PRO A 93 3.49 -18.67 3.92
CA PRO A 93 2.04 -18.68 3.70
C PRO A 93 1.28 -17.69 4.61
N ARG A 94 1.95 -17.13 5.63
CA ARG A 94 1.35 -16.19 6.58
C ARG A 94 1.62 -14.74 6.23
N TYR A 95 2.52 -14.47 5.28
CA TYR A 95 2.91 -13.12 4.92
C TYR A 95 3.04 -12.96 3.41
N SER A 96 2.34 -11.99 2.86
CA SER A 96 2.56 -11.57 1.47
C SER A 96 2.59 -10.05 1.36
N PHE A 97 3.22 -9.57 0.30
CA PHE A 97 3.20 -8.16 -0.04
C PHE A 97 3.05 -7.97 -1.54
N LEU A 98 2.53 -6.80 -1.90
CA LEU A 98 2.46 -6.28 -3.25
C LEU A 98 3.10 -4.90 -3.25
N LEU A 99 4.13 -4.72 -4.08
CA LEU A 99 4.80 -3.45 -4.30
C LEU A 99 4.51 -3.00 -5.74
N VAL A 100 4.06 -1.75 -5.87
CA VAL A 100 3.64 -1.18 -7.14
C VAL A 100 4.26 0.20 -7.29
N ARG A 101 4.96 0.45 -8.39
CA ARG A 101 5.51 1.77 -8.72
C ARG A 101 4.40 2.66 -9.25
N VAL A 102 4.31 3.89 -8.73
CA VAL A 102 3.33 4.88 -9.17
C VAL A 102 4.00 6.17 -9.61
N PRO A 103 3.41 6.93 -10.55
CA PRO A 103 3.95 8.22 -10.96
C PRO A 103 3.84 9.24 -9.83
N LYS A 104 4.74 10.23 -9.81
CA LYS A 104 4.71 11.33 -8.83
C LYS A 104 3.35 12.06 -8.78
N GLN A 105 2.69 12.17 -9.93
CA GLN A 105 1.37 12.79 -10.08
C GLN A 105 0.29 12.04 -9.29
N PHE A 106 0.42 10.72 -9.15
CA PHE A 106 -0.49 9.94 -8.30
C PHE A 106 -0.35 10.34 -6.84
N ASN A 107 0.89 10.43 -6.32
CA ASN A 107 1.11 10.87 -4.94
C ASN A 107 0.59 12.29 -4.70
N ARG A 108 0.75 13.18 -5.67
CA ARG A 108 0.18 14.53 -5.60
C ARG A 108 -1.35 14.51 -5.51
N ALA A 109 -2.03 13.66 -6.28
CA ALA A 109 -3.48 13.52 -6.19
C ALA A 109 -3.93 13.02 -4.81
N VAL A 110 -3.16 12.11 -4.20
CA VAL A 110 -3.38 11.64 -2.83
C VAL A 110 -3.20 12.78 -1.81
N ASP A 111 -2.14 13.57 -1.94
CA ASP A 111 -1.87 14.72 -1.06
C ASP A 111 -3.01 15.76 -1.15
N GLU A 112 -3.44 16.09 -2.38
CA GLU A 112 -4.55 17.02 -2.64
C GLU A 112 -5.88 16.50 -2.06
N ALA A 113 -6.18 15.21 -2.23
CA ALA A 113 -7.37 14.59 -1.62
C ALA A 113 -7.32 14.62 -0.10
N SER A 114 -6.14 14.39 0.49
CA SER A 114 -5.94 14.44 1.93
C SER A 114 -6.11 15.85 2.51
N TRP A 115 -5.52 16.87 1.87
CA TRP A 115 -5.70 18.27 2.28
C TRP A 115 -7.14 18.75 2.16
N ALA A 116 -7.88 18.22 1.19
CA ALA A 116 -9.32 18.46 1.06
C ALA A 116 -10.17 17.69 2.09
N GLY A 117 -9.56 16.86 2.95
CA GLY A 117 -10.25 16.03 3.93
C GLY A 117 -11.03 14.85 3.32
N LYS A 118 -10.74 14.48 2.07
CA LYS A 118 -11.41 13.43 1.27
C LYS A 118 -10.59 12.14 1.17
N PHE A 119 -9.61 11.96 2.05
CA PHE A 119 -8.72 10.80 2.04
C PHE A 119 -8.54 10.29 3.46
N LYS A 120 -9.49 9.47 3.91
CA LYS A 120 -9.60 9.04 5.31
C LYS A 120 -9.79 7.54 5.47
N THR A 121 -10.25 6.82 4.46
CA THR A 121 -10.66 5.42 4.56
C THR A 121 -10.07 4.58 3.43
N LEU A 122 -10.19 3.25 3.53
CA LEU A 122 -9.84 2.34 2.44
C LEU A 122 -10.64 2.61 1.16
N ASP A 123 -11.91 3.02 1.27
CA ASP A 123 -12.72 3.34 0.11
C ASP A 123 -12.16 4.58 -0.63
N ASP A 124 -11.69 5.58 0.11
CA ASP A 124 -11.06 6.77 -0.49
C ASP A 124 -9.76 6.42 -1.23
N ILE A 125 -9.00 5.42 -0.73
CA ILE A 125 -7.83 4.90 -1.45
C ILE A 125 -8.25 4.30 -2.80
N ILE A 126 -9.29 3.47 -2.78
CA ILE A 126 -9.83 2.83 -3.98
C ILE A 126 -10.30 3.88 -4.98
N ASP A 127 -11.03 4.89 -4.52
CA ASP A 127 -11.56 5.96 -5.36
C ASP A 127 -10.46 6.80 -6.01
N VAL A 128 -9.39 7.12 -5.29
CA VAL A 128 -8.24 7.83 -5.87
C VAL A 128 -7.51 6.98 -6.91
N VAL A 129 -7.32 5.67 -6.64
CA VAL A 129 -6.76 4.75 -7.64
C VAL A 129 -7.66 4.66 -8.87
N ASP A 130 -8.98 4.61 -8.70
CA ASP A 130 -9.94 4.52 -9.80
C ASP A 130 -9.99 5.80 -10.65
N ALA A 131 -10.02 6.96 -10.01
CA ALA A 131 -10.09 8.25 -10.68
C ALA A 131 -8.79 8.61 -11.41
N PHE A 132 -7.65 8.07 -10.96
CA PHE A 132 -6.36 8.40 -11.56
C PHE A 132 -6.25 7.84 -12.99
N LYS A 133 -5.94 8.74 -13.92
CA LYS A 133 -5.68 8.43 -15.34
C LYS A 133 -4.19 8.57 -15.61
N ILE A 134 -3.60 7.55 -16.21
CA ILE A 134 -2.22 7.58 -16.66
C ILE A 134 -2.21 8.33 -17.99
N SER A 135 -1.66 9.54 -17.98
CA SER A 135 -1.47 10.40 -19.14
C SER A 135 -0.22 10.03 -19.92
#